data_AF-A0A250I955-F1
#
_entry.id   AF-A0A250I955-F1
#
_cell.length_a   1.000
_cell.length_b   1.000
_cell.length_c   1.000
_cell.angle_alpha   90.00
_cell.angle_beta   90.00
_cell.angle_gamma   90.00
#
_symmetry.space_group_name_H-M   'P 1'
#
loop_
_entity.id
_entity.type
_entity.pdbx_description
1 polymer ?
#
loop_
_entity_poly.entity_id
_entity_poly.type
_entity_poly.pdbx_seq_one_letter_code
_entity_poly.pdbx_strand_id
1 'polypeptide(L)'
;MRAAWHLPRTWAPRAVGAVAVGIALWGVLTLSEGPAPRAKMKVEDTEVPEWILTGQGDAGVVAKKMPSKRMKGQRAPPCTLPQVLLNDACWERLERIAPCEDFYEHEGRCYVPIVEKKRAPTSVGE
;
A
#
# COMPACT_ATOMS: atom_id res chain seq x y z
N MET A 1 -33.69 -55.16 -10.29
CA MET A 1 -33.13 -54.59 -11.54
C MET A 1 -31.98 -53.68 -11.14
N ARG A 2 -30.73 -54.04 -11.47
CA ARG A 2 -29.54 -53.22 -11.16
C ARG A 2 -29.21 -52.40 -12.41
N ALA A 3 -29.31 -51.08 -12.32
CA ALA A 3 -28.93 -50.18 -13.40
C ALA A 3 -27.40 -50.24 -13.57
N ALA A 4 -26.95 -50.95 -14.60
CA ALA A 4 -25.56 -50.93 -15.04
C ALA A 4 -25.33 -49.63 -15.80
N TRP A 5 -24.70 -48.67 -15.14
CA TRP A 5 -24.23 -47.43 -15.76
C TRP A 5 -23.04 -47.78 -16.67
N HIS A 6 -23.31 -48.01 -17.95
CA HIS A 6 -22.28 -48.13 -18.97
C HIS A 6 -21.88 -46.71 -19.42
N LEU A 7 -20.75 -46.21 -18.91
CA LEU A 7 -20.11 -45.03 -19.46
C LEU A 7 -19.44 -45.41 -20.80
N PRO A 8 -19.85 -44.81 -21.93
CA PRO A 8 -19.28 -45.15 -23.24
C PRO A 8 -17.80 -44.78 -23.31
N ARG A 9 -16.99 -45.70 -23.82
CA ARG A 9 -15.51 -45.64 -23.94
C ARG A 9 -14.98 -44.43 -24.73
N THR A 10 -15.83 -43.68 -25.41
CA THR A 10 -15.47 -42.49 -26.22
C THR A 10 -15.46 -41.18 -25.44
N TRP A 11 -15.89 -41.16 -24.17
CA TRP A 11 -15.91 -39.95 -23.34
C TRP A 11 -14.61 -39.67 -22.57
N ALA A 12 -13.63 -40.60 -22.62
CA ALA A 12 -12.38 -40.47 -21.87
C ALA A 12 -11.50 -39.24 -22.25
N PRO A 13 -11.30 -38.86 -23.53
CA PRO A 13 -10.35 -37.79 -23.84
C PRO A 13 -10.90 -36.37 -23.59
N ARG A 14 -12.23 -36.19 -23.56
CA ARG A 14 -12.84 -34.87 -23.31
C ARG A 14 -12.99 -34.55 -21.82
N ALA A 15 -13.19 -35.57 -20.98
CA ALA A 15 -13.28 -35.39 -19.53
C ALA A 15 -11.93 -34.99 -18.90
N VAL A 16 -10.81 -35.51 -19.41
CA VAL A 16 -9.47 -35.18 -18.90
C VAL A 16 -9.09 -33.72 -19.21
N GLY A 17 -9.44 -33.22 -20.39
CA GLY A 17 -9.15 -31.83 -20.78
C GLY A 17 -9.85 -30.80 -19.88
N ALA A 18 -11.11 -31.04 -19.52
CA ALA A 18 -11.87 -30.13 -18.64
C ALA A 18 -11.30 -30.09 -17.21
N VAL A 19 -10.83 -31.22 -16.68
CA VAL A 19 -10.22 -31.29 -15.34
C VAL A 19 -8.87 -30.57 -15.31
N ALA A 20 -8.03 -30.72 -16.34
CA ALA A 20 -6.74 -30.03 -16.41
C ALA A 20 -6.89 -28.49 -16.45
N VAL A 21 -7.88 -27.98 -17.18
CA VAL A 21 -8.19 -26.53 -17.22
C VAL A 21 -8.72 -26.05 -15.87
N GLY A 22 -9.58 -26.83 -15.21
CA GLY A 22 -10.09 -26.50 -13.87
C GLY A 22 -8.97 -26.40 -12.82
N ILE A 23 -8.02 -27.34 -12.82
CA ILE A 23 -6.87 -27.34 -11.89
C ILE A 23 -5.94 -26.15 -12.17
N ALA A 24 -5.67 -25.83 -13.45
CA ALA A 24 -4.86 -24.68 -13.80
C ALA A 24 -5.50 -23.35 -13.38
N LEU A 25 -6.80 -23.18 -13.61
CA LEU A 25 -7.53 -21.99 -13.18
C LEU A 25 -7.59 -21.86 -11.66
N TRP A 26 -7.82 -22.96 -10.95
CA TRP A 26 -7.86 -22.94 -9.49
C TRP A 26 -6.49 -22.63 -8.88
N GLY A 27 -5.41 -23.22 -9.41
CA GLY A 27 -4.04 -22.91 -8.98
C GLY A 27 -3.64 -21.45 -9.20
N VAL A 28 -4.03 -20.85 -10.33
CA VAL A 28 -3.81 -19.41 -10.61
C VAL A 28 -4.57 -18.53 -9.60
N LEU A 29 -5.80 -18.90 -9.26
CA LEU A 29 -6.61 -18.12 -8.31
C LEU A 29 -6.09 -18.25 -6.86
N THR A 30 -5.71 -19.46 -6.40
CA THR A 30 -5.24 -19.66 -5.02
C THR A 30 -3.83 -19.13 -4.77
N LEU A 31 -3.00 -18.94 -5.80
CA LEU A 31 -1.67 -18.35 -5.64
C LEU A 31 -1.70 -16.81 -5.54
N SER A 32 -2.82 -16.19 -5.90
CA SER A 32 -2.97 -14.73 -5.86
C SER A 32 -3.31 -14.18 -4.47
N GLU A 33 -3.64 -15.03 -3.50
CA GLU A 33 -3.94 -14.67 -2.10
C GLU A 33 -2.79 -15.06 -1.16
N GLY A 34 -1.55 -14.77 -1.57
CA GLY A 34 -0.47 -14.66 -0.60
C GLY A 34 -0.76 -13.47 0.35
N PRO A 35 -0.59 -13.61 1.67
CA PRO A 35 -0.58 -12.45 2.55
C PRO A 35 0.50 -11.50 2.04
N ALA A 36 0.13 -10.26 1.74
CA ALA A 36 1.03 -9.25 1.19
C ALA A 36 2.43 -9.41 1.81
N PRO A 37 3.45 -9.77 1.02
CA PRO A 37 4.79 -9.91 1.58
C PRO A 37 5.10 -8.59 2.26
N ARG A 38 5.46 -8.64 3.55
CA ARG A 38 5.99 -7.48 4.25
C ARG A 38 7.24 -7.07 3.49
N ALA A 39 7.06 -6.22 2.48
CA ALA A 39 8.14 -5.71 1.67
C ALA A 39 9.11 -5.09 2.66
N LYS A 40 10.33 -5.62 2.71
CA LYS A 40 11.42 -4.99 3.44
C LYS A 40 11.65 -3.66 2.73
N MET A 41 11.01 -2.65 3.28
CA MET A 41 10.82 -1.36 2.67
C MET A 41 12.15 -0.63 2.71
N LYS A 42 12.77 -0.45 1.54
CA LYS A 42 13.95 0.40 1.39
C LYS A 42 13.48 1.84 1.57
N VAL A 43 13.55 2.33 2.81
CA VAL A 43 13.35 3.75 3.14
C VAL A 43 14.31 4.55 2.29
N GLU A 44 13.76 5.47 1.50
CA GLU A 44 14.59 6.45 0.82
C GLU A 44 15.17 7.39 1.89
N ASP A 45 16.47 7.66 1.82
CA ASP A 45 17.22 8.44 2.82
C ASP A 45 16.92 9.95 2.68
N THR A 46 15.65 10.29 2.56
CA THR A 46 15.16 11.66 2.65
C THR A 46 14.47 11.78 4.00
N GLU A 47 15.09 12.54 4.88
CA GLU A 47 14.50 12.89 6.18
C GLU A 47 13.33 13.84 5.97
N VAL A 48 12.30 13.72 6.80
CA VAL A 48 11.20 14.69 6.80
C VAL A 48 11.79 16.08 7.10
N PRO A 49 11.67 17.05 6.20
CA PRO A 49 12.28 18.36 6.40
C PRO A 49 11.78 19.09 7.65
N GLU A 50 12.65 19.89 8.27
CA GLU A 50 12.35 20.60 9.52
C GLU A 50 11.19 21.59 9.38
N TRP A 51 11.05 22.29 8.25
CA TRP A 51 9.96 23.24 8.00
C TRP A 51 8.56 22.62 8.09
N ILE A 52 8.45 21.30 7.86
CA ILE A 52 7.20 20.55 8.07
C ILE A 52 6.88 20.38 9.55
N LEU A 53 7.93 20.22 10.37
CA LEU A 53 7.81 20.04 11.80
C LEU A 53 7.50 21.36 12.50
N THR A 54 8.06 22.46 12.00
CA THR A 54 7.93 23.80 12.59
C THR A 54 6.82 24.63 11.97
N GLY A 55 6.29 24.23 10.81
CA GLY A 55 5.34 25.04 10.02
C GLY A 55 5.95 26.30 9.43
N GLN A 56 7.28 26.45 9.50
CA GLN A 56 8.02 27.64 9.10
C GLN A 56 8.68 27.37 7.75
N GLY A 57 7.90 27.42 6.67
CA GLY A 57 8.40 27.31 5.30
C GLY A 57 8.90 28.65 4.77
N ASP A 58 10.10 28.65 4.20
CA ASP A 58 10.62 29.70 3.34
C ASP A 58 9.89 29.64 1.99
N ALA A 59 8.82 30.45 1.87
CA ALA A 59 7.86 30.52 0.76
C ALA A 59 8.47 30.30 -0.64
N GLY A 60 8.67 29.04 -1.00
CA GLY A 60 9.17 28.62 -2.29
C GLY A 60 8.03 28.58 -3.30
N VAL A 61 8.25 29.15 -4.48
CA VAL A 61 7.25 29.20 -5.57
C VAL A 61 7.02 27.82 -6.22
N VAL A 62 7.77 26.77 -5.82
CA VAL A 62 7.75 25.45 -6.45
C VAL A 62 7.31 24.38 -5.46
N ALA A 63 6.15 23.78 -5.73
CA ALA A 63 5.62 22.64 -4.99
C ALA A 63 6.65 21.50 -4.92
N LYS A 64 6.84 20.93 -3.73
CA LYS A 64 7.70 19.76 -3.57
C LYS A 64 7.02 18.54 -4.19
N LYS A 65 7.72 17.83 -5.06
CA LYS A 65 7.19 16.61 -5.66
C LYS A 65 7.03 15.54 -4.57
N MET A 66 5.87 14.88 -4.54
CA MET A 66 5.61 13.75 -3.64
C MET A 66 6.70 12.67 -3.80
N PRO A 67 7.36 12.23 -2.72
CA PRO A 67 8.39 11.18 -2.78
C PRO A 67 7.77 9.84 -3.12
N SER A 68 8.44 9.03 -3.95
CA SER A 68 7.94 7.73 -4.41
C SER A 68 7.86 6.67 -3.29
N LYS A 69 8.47 6.93 -2.14
CA LYS A 69 8.53 6.06 -0.97
C LYS A 69 8.39 6.87 0.31
N ARG A 70 8.01 6.20 1.39
CA ARG A 70 8.00 6.77 2.74
C ARG A 70 9.35 7.36 3.13
N MET A 71 9.31 8.56 3.70
CA MET A 71 10.45 9.25 4.27
C MET A 71 10.86 8.68 5.64
N LYS A 72 12.12 8.85 6.01
CA LYS A 72 12.61 8.45 7.34
C LYS A 72 11.90 9.26 8.43
N GLY A 73 11.28 8.56 9.39
CA GLY A 73 10.51 9.20 10.48
C GLY A 73 9.04 9.49 10.14
N GLN A 74 8.60 9.25 8.90
CA GLN A 74 7.20 9.34 8.54
C GLN A 74 6.44 8.09 9.02
N ARG A 75 5.23 8.30 9.53
CA ARG A 75 4.33 7.27 10.04
C ARG A 75 4.02 6.24 8.94
N ALA A 76 4.33 4.98 9.22
CA ALA A 76 3.89 3.84 8.43
C ALA A 76 2.42 3.51 8.71
N PRO A 77 1.76 2.74 7.83
CA PRO A 77 0.42 2.22 8.08
C PRO A 77 0.35 1.41 9.38
N PRO A 78 -0.80 1.37 10.07
CA PRO A 78 -2.11 1.88 9.64
C PRO A 78 -2.28 3.40 9.83
N CYS A 79 -2.94 4.05 8.88
CA CYS A 79 -3.28 5.47 8.96
C CYS A 79 -4.61 5.67 9.68
N THR A 80 -4.71 6.74 10.47
CA THR A 80 -5.93 7.09 11.20
C THR A 80 -6.69 8.15 10.43
N LEU A 81 -7.99 7.97 10.21
CA LEU A 81 -8.83 8.97 9.54
C LEU A 81 -8.67 10.35 10.21
N PRO A 82 -8.59 11.46 9.45
CA PRO A 82 -8.78 11.57 7.99
C PRO A 82 -7.52 11.37 7.12
N GLN A 83 -6.46 10.75 7.66
CA GLN A 83 -5.20 10.52 6.93
C GLN A 83 -5.41 9.54 5.76
N VAL A 84 -4.64 9.74 4.70
CA VAL A 84 -4.62 8.88 3.51
C VAL A 84 -3.30 8.11 3.40
N LEU A 85 -3.39 6.91 2.85
CA LEU A 85 -2.23 6.09 2.53
C LEU A 85 -1.72 6.45 1.13
N LEU A 86 -0.52 7.02 1.03
CA LEU A 86 0.18 7.28 -0.23
C LEU A 86 1.65 6.89 -0.08
N ASN A 87 2.19 6.20 -1.09
CA ASN A 87 3.61 5.78 -1.13
C ASN A 87 4.08 5.09 0.16
N ASP A 88 3.23 4.17 0.66
CA ASP A 88 3.44 3.38 1.88
C ASP A 88 3.61 4.21 3.16
N ALA A 89 3.05 5.42 3.19
CA ALA A 89 3.10 6.33 4.33
C ALA A 89 1.77 7.03 4.57
N CYS A 90 1.60 7.55 5.79
CA CYS A 90 0.42 8.35 6.15
C CYS A 90 0.64 9.83 5.82
N TRP A 91 -0.37 10.40 5.18
CA TRP A 91 -0.42 11.79 4.75
C TRP A 91 -1.71 12.44 5.20
N GLU A 92 -1.69 13.74 5.41
CA GLU A 92 -2.88 14.56 5.57
C GLU A 92 -3.06 15.42 4.33
N ARG A 93 -4.27 15.39 3.77
CA ARG A 93 -4.65 16.20 2.62
C ARG A 93 -5.03 17.59 3.13
N LEU A 94 -4.46 18.61 2.51
CA LEU A 94 -4.86 19.99 2.75
C LEU A 94 -6.07 20.34 1.87
N GLU A 95 -6.92 21.25 2.34
CA GLU A 95 -8.01 21.85 1.56
C GLU A 95 -7.49 22.91 0.57
N ARG A 96 -6.41 22.57 -0.15
CA ARG A 96 -5.74 23.43 -1.13
C ARG A 96 -5.43 22.61 -2.38
N ILE A 97 -5.66 23.22 -3.54
CA ILE A 97 -5.24 22.71 -4.85
C ILE A 97 -3.91 23.36 -5.26
N ALA A 98 -3.15 22.70 -6.13
CA ALA A 98 -1.88 23.23 -6.64
C ALA A 98 -2.03 24.68 -7.17
N PRO A 99 -1.01 25.54 -7.01
CA PRO A 99 0.36 25.26 -6.54
C PRO A 99 0.46 25.12 -5.01
N CYS A 100 1.24 24.13 -4.57
CA CYS A 100 1.33 23.74 -3.16
C CYS A 100 2.42 24.46 -2.34
N GLU A 101 3.08 25.48 -2.91
CA GLU A 101 4.18 26.22 -2.25
C GLU A 101 5.19 25.26 -1.61
N ASP A 102 5.31 25.25 -0.28
CA ASP A 102 6.26 24.39 0.41
C ASP A 102 5.77 22.93 0.52
N PHE A 103 4.47 22.67 0.40
CA PHE A 103 3.86 21.37 0.60
C PHE A 103 4.07 20.39 -0.57
N TYR A 104 3.81 19.11 -0.29
CA TYR A 104 3.94 18.06 -1.30
C TYR A 104 2.73 18.03 -2.22
N GLU A 105 2.97 18.09 -3.54
CA GLU A 105 1.91 17.95 -4.54
C GLU A 105 1.77 16.49 -5.00
N HIS A 106 0.53 16.00 -5.00
CA HIS A 106 0.16 14.75 -5.66
C HIS A 106 -1.24 14.88 -6.28
N GLU A 107 -1.35 14.59 -7.59
CA GLU A 107 -2.62 14.70 -8.35
C GLU A 107 -3.31 16.07 -8.20
N GLY A 108 -2.54 17.17 -8.21
CA GLY A 108 -3.06 18.53 -8.11
C GLY A 108 -3.56 18.93 -6.71
N ARG A 109 -3.31 18.11 -5.69
CA ARG A 109 -3.64 18.37 -4.28
C ARG A 109 -2.39 18.47 -3.42
N CYS A 110 -2.50 19.19 -2.31
CA CYS A 110 -1.40 19.43 -1.39
C CYS A 110 -1.47 18.51 -0.16
N TYR A 111 -0.32 18.02 0.29
CA TYR A 111 -0.20 17.06 1.38
C TYR A 111 0.92 17.41 2.35
N VAL A 112 0.70 17.04 3.62
CA VAL A 112 1.73 17.05 4.66
C VAL A 112 1.98 15.63 5.16
N PRO A 113 3.25 15.23 5.37
CA PRO A 113 3.56 13.90 5.89
C PRO A 113 3.24 13.82 7.38
N ILE A 114 2.61 12.72 7.80
CA ILE A 114 2.39 12.47 9.22
C ILE A 114 3.66 11.90 9.82
N VAL A 115 4.22 12.59 10.81
CA VAL A 115 5.43 12.13 11.50
C VAL A 115 5.07 11.11 12.57
N GLU A 116 5.91 10.10 12.72
CA GLU A 116 5.76 9.10 13.78
C GLU A 116 6.07 9.73 15.14
N LYS A 117 5.05 9.88 16.00
CA LYS A 117 5.25 10.29 17.38
C LYS A 117 6.08 9.21 18.09
N LYS A 118 7.31 9.55 18.52
CA LYS A 118 8.08 8.67 19.41
C LYS A 118 7.26 8.42 20.67
N ARG A 119 6.89 7.15 20.93
CA ARG A 119 6.28 6.80 22.22
C ARG A 119 7.30 7.06 23.31
N ALA A 120 6.88 7.69 24.40
CA ALA A 120 7.71 7.75 25.60
C ALA A 120 8.04 6.32 26.06
N PRO A 121 9.28 6.04 26.51
CA PRO A 121 9.64 4.73 27.03
C PRO A 121 8.72 4.40 28.20
N THR A 122 7.90 3.37 28.03
CA THR A 122 7.03 2.81 29.08
C THR A 122 7.81 1.71 29.77
N SER A 123 8.77 2.11 30.60
CA SER A 123 9.38 1.19 31.56
C SER A 123 9.28 1.85 32.92
N VAL A 124 8.25 1.48 33.68
CA VAL A 124 8.30 1.60 35.14
C VAL A 124 9.09 0.36 35.57
N GLY A 125 10.35 0.55 35.96
CA GLY A 125 11.09 -0.49 36.66
C GLY A 125 10.52 -0.61 38.05
N GLU A 126 10.06 -1.80 38.42
CA GLU A 126 9.68 -2.18 39.78
C GLU A 126 10.85 -2.92 40.44
#